data_AF-A0A7X2TDD0-F1
#
_entry.id   AF-A0A7X2TDD0-F1
#
_cell.length_a   1.000
_cell.length_b   1.000
_cell.length_c   1.000
_cell.angle_alpha   90.00
_cell.angle_beta   90.00
_cell.angle_gamma   90.00
#
_symmetry.space_group_name_H-M   'P 1'
#
loop_
_entity.id
_entity.type
_entity.pdbx_description
1 polymer ?
#
loop_
_entity_poly.entity_id
_entity_poly.type
_entity_poly.pdbx_seq_one_letter_code
_entity_poly.pdbx_strand_id
1 'polypeptide(L)'
;MTKKEIEKGAGLLLAAVSGCEQMVELLRAAVHYCYEQEKTAKNLTPKGYAGFTRIHHIWTEGIADVPKLFIGSPIQDRDMASGTLMALFLSTTVFPAETIQIPVYAETCVLLNDLMAGGWYA
;
A
#
# COMPACT_ATOMS: atom_id res chain seq x y z
N MET A 1 0.74 -7.43 -35.36
CA MET A 1 0.42 -6.33 -34.42
C MET A 1 0.31 -5.04 -35.24
N THR A 2 -0.88 -4.44 -35.26
CA THR A 2 -1.23 -3.25 -36.06
C THR A 2 -0.92 -1.98 -35.28
N LYS A 3 -0.75 -0.84 -35.98
CA LYS A 3 -0.54 0.47 -35.35
C LYS A 3 -1.59 0.80 -34.27
N LYS A 4 -2.86 0.48 -34.54
CA LYS A 4 -3.98 0.71 -33.61
C LYS A 4 -3.91 -0.17 -32.35
N GLU A 5 -3.40 -1.39 -32.48
CA GLU A 5 -3.16 -2.29 -31.33
C GLU A 5 -2.00 -1.78 -30.46
N ILE A 6 -0.95 -1.25 -31.08
CA ILE A 6 0.19 -0.64 -30.38
C ILE A 6 -0.24 0.61 -29.62
N GLU A 7 -0.99 1.51 -30.26
CA GLU A 7 -1.50 2.74 -29.63
C GLU A 7 -2.43 2.44 -28.44
N LYS A 8 -3.32 1.46 -28.59
CA LYS A 8 -4.18 1.01 -27.47
C LYS A 8 -3.34 0.41 -26.33
N GLY A 9 -2.35 -0.43 -26.65
CA GLY A 9 -1.45 -1.00 -25.66
C GLY A 9 -0.66 0.06 -24.90
N ALA A 10 -0.12 1.06 -25.61
CA ALA A 10 0.60 2.18 -25.01
C ALA A 10 -0.29 3.03 -24.09
N GLY A 11 -1.55 3.28 -24.48
CA GLY A 11 -2.50 4.00 -23.62
C GLY A 11 -2.82 3.26 -22.32
N LEU A 12 -2.97 1.93 -22.38
CA LEU A 12 -3.18 1.11 -21.19
C LEU A 12 -1.94 1.07 -20.29
N LEU A 13 -0.74 0.98 -20.89
CA LEU A 13 0.52 1.01 -20.15
C LEU A 13 0.68 2.35 -19.40
N LEU A 14 0.39 3.47 -20.07
CA LEU A 14 0.48 4.80 -19.47
C LEU A 14 -0.51 4.97 -18.29
N ALA A 15 -1.74 4.48 -18.45
CA ALA A 15 -2.73 4.51 -17.37
C ALA A 15 -2.28 3.67 -16.17
N ALA A 16 -1.67 2.50 -16.41
CA ALA A 16 -1.13 1.66 -15.34
C ALA A 16 0.03 2.36 -14.60
N VAL A 17 0.97 2.97 -15.33
CA VAL A 17 2.08 3.73 -14.74
C VAL A 17 1.56 4.88 -13.88
N SER A 18 0.60 5.66 -14.40
CA SER A 18 0.01 6.77 -13.64
C SER A 18 -0.71 6.28 -12.37
N GLY A 19 -1.37 5.12 -12.42
CA GLY A 19 -1.98 4.50 -11.24
C GLY A 19 -0.94 4.12 -10.18
N CYS A 20 0.21 3.58 -10.59
CA CYS A 20 1.31 3.27 -9.67
C CYS A 20 1.88 4.53 -9.02
N GLU A 21 2.10 5.60 -9.79
CA GLU A 21 2.59 6.89 -9.26
C GLU A 21 1.63 7.49 -8.22
N GLN A 22 0.32 7.45 -8.48
CA GLN A 22 -0.69 7.92 -7.53
C GLN A 22 -0.66 7.12 -6.21
N MET A 23 -0.47 5.81 -6.28
CA MET A 23 -0.34 4.99 -5.08
C MET A 23 0.90 5.37 -4.27
N VAL A 24 2.04 5.63 -4.93
CA VAL A 24 3.27 6.05 -4.27
C VAL A 24 3.06 7.37 -3.50
N GLU A 25 2.33 8.32 -4.09
CA GLU A 25 1.98 9.57 -3.41
C GLU A 25 1.03 9.35 -2.23
N LEU A 26 0.02 8.48 -2.38
CA LEU A 26 -0.88 8.11 -1.28
C LEU A 26 -0.12 7.44 -0.14
N LEU A 27 0.81 6.53 -0.43
CA LEU A 27 1.65 5.88 0.55
C LEU A 27 2.51 6.90 1.31
N ARG A 28 3.13 7.84 0.59
CA ARG A 28 3.93 8.90 1.23
C ARG A 28 3.08 9.73 2.19
N ALA A 29 1.90 10.17 1.76
CA ALA A 29 0.96 10.91 2.59
C ALA A 29 0.50 10.11 3.82
N ALA A 30 0.16 8.84 3.61
CA ALA A 30 -0.29 7.93 4.67
C ALA A 30 0.80 7.64 5.70
N VAL A 31 2.06 7.46 5.29
CA VAL A 31 3.21 7.33 6.19
C VAL A 31 3.31 8.55 7.09
N HIS A 32 3.28 9.76 6.51
CA HIS A 32 3.34 11.00 7.29
C HIS A 32 2.15 11.15 8.23
N TYR A 33 0.93 10.82 7.77
CA TYR A 33 -0.26 10.85 8.61
C TYR A 33 -0.13 9.93 9.83
N CYS A 34 0.27 8.67 9.62
CA CYS A 34 0.46 7.69 10.69
C CYS A 34 1.54 8.13 11.67
N TYR A 35 2.66 8.66 11.17
CA TYR A 35 3.73 9.21 12.00
C TYR A 35 3.23 10.30 12.95
N GLU A 36 2.41 11.24 12.48
CA GLU A 36 1.85 12.29 13.35
C GLU A 36 0.83 11.74 14.36
N GLN A 37 0.03 10.73 14.00
CA GLN A 37 -0.89 10.09 14.97
C GLN A 37 -0.11 9.30 16.04
N GLU A 38 0.94 8.59 15.64
CA GLU A 38 1.77 7.78 16.55
C GLU A 38 2.60 8.66 17.48
N LYS A 39 3.17 9.77 16.98
CA LYS A 39 3.87 10.78 17.78
C LYS A 39 3.00 11.38 18.89
N THR A 40 1.70 11.50 18.65
CA THR A 40 0.72 11.98 19.64
C THR A 40 0.17 10.87 20.53
N ALA A 41 0.74 9.67 20.46
CA ALA A 41 0.32 8.51 21.21
C ALA A 41 -1.19 8.24 21.08
N LYS A 42 -1.74 8.36 19.86
CA LYS A 42 -3.08 7.87 19.52
C LYS A 42 -3.10 6.38 19.22
N ASN A 43 -4.09 5.68 19.77
CA ASN A 43 -4.22 4.24 19.56
C ASN A 43 -4.98 3.97 18.26
N LEU A 44 -4.71 2.83 17.65
CA LEU A 44 -5.55 2.33 16.55
C LEU A 44 -6.94 2.01 17.08
N THR A 45 -7.96 2.41 16.33
CA THR A 45 -9.33 1.94 16.53
C THR A 45 -9.45 0.49 16.03
N PRO A 46 -10.53 -0.24 16.36
CA PRO A 46 -10.80 -1.54 15.74
C PRO A 46 -10.82 -1.48 14.21
N LYS A 47 -11.30 -0.37 13.63
CA LYS A 47 -11.26 -0.11 12.18
C LYS A 47 -9.82 -0.02 11.68
N GLY A 48 -8.98 0.76 12.36
CA GLY A 48 -7.56 0.89 12.01
C GLY A 48 -6.82 -0.44 12.05
N TYR A 49 -7.02 -1.23 13.12
CA TYR A 49 -6.46 -2.58 13.23
C TYR A 49 -6.89 -3.50 12.09
N ALA A 50 -8.19 -3.52 11.75
CA ALA A 50 -8.69 -4.33 10.65
C ALA A 50 -8.10 -3.89 9.31
N GLY A 51 -8.02 -2.57 9.08
CA GLY A 51 -7.47 -1.99 7.87
C GLY A 51 -5.99 -2.35 7.65
N PHE A 52 -5.14 -2.14 8.65
CA PHE A 52 -3.72 -2.52 8.57
C PHE A 52 -3.53 -4.04 8.48
N THR A 53 -4.38 -4.84 9.11
CA THR A 53 -4.32 -6.31 9.00
C THR A 53 -4.65 -6.74 7.57
N ARG A 54 -5.63 -6.08 6.93
CA ARG A 54 -5.96 -6.33 5.52
C ARG A 54 -4.81 -5.95 4.60
N ILE A 55 -4.20 -4.78 4.82
CA ILE A 55 -3.00 -4.35 4.10
C ILE A 55 -1.88 -5.39 4.25
N HIS A 56 -1.58 -5.84 5.46
CA HIS A 56 -0.57 -6.88 5.65
C HIS A 56 -0.89 -8.16 4.88
N HIS A 57 -2.13 -8.64 4.97
CA HIS A 57 -2.57 -9.87 4.31
C HIS A 57 -2.45 -9.80 2.78
N ILE A 58 -2.91 -8.73 2.13
CA ILE A 58 -2.83 -8.62 0.65
C ILE A 58 -1.39 -8.57 0.12
N TRP A 59 -0.43 -8.19 0.96
CA TRP A 59 1.00 -8.09 0.62
C TRP A 59 1.84 -9.30 1.05
N THR A 60 1.23 -10.27 1.74
CA THR A 60 1.91 -11.47 2.27
C THR A 60 1.30 -12.76 1.75
N GLU A 61 -0.02 -12.87 1.69
CA GLU A 61 -0.68 -14.11 1.33
C GLU A 61 -0.73 -14.31 -0.18
N GLY A 62 -0.25 -15.46 -0.65
CA GLY A 62 -0.30 -15.81 -2.08
C GLY A 62 0.71 -15.06 -2.97
N ILE A 63 1.61 -14.27 -2.40
CA ILE A 63 2.70 -13.60 -3.12
C ILE A 63 3.97 -14.46 -2.99
N ALA A 64 4.60 -14.80 -4.12
CA ALA A 64 5.78 -15.70 -4.11
C ALA A 64 7.03 -15.03 -3.52
N ASP A 65 7.19 -13.73 -3.76
CA ASP A 65 8.37 -12.95 -3.41
C ASP A 65 8.08 -11.90 -2.32
N VAL A 66 7.32 -12.29 -1.29
CA VAL A 66 6.97 -11.40 -0.17
C VAL A 66 8.25 -10.77 0.39
N PRO A 67 8.34 -9.43 0.44
CA PRO A 67 9.47 -8.77 1.08
C PRO A 67 9.57 -9.23 2.53
N LYS A 68 10.78 -9.61 2.97
CA LYS A 68 11.03 -10.14 4.32
C LYS A 68 10.47 -9.27 5.45
N LEU A 69 10.32 -7.97 5.20
CA LEU A 69 9.77 -7.01 6.16
C LEU A 69 8.27 -7.19 6.44
N PHE A 70 7.54 -7.88 5.56
CA PHE A 70 6.14 -8.27 5.78
C PHE A 70 6.01 -9.70 6.33
N ILE A 71 7.11 -10.43 6.52
CA ILE A 71 7.06 -11.79 7.09
C ILE A 71 6.99 -11.68 8.61
N GLY A 72 5.83 -11.96 9.20
CA GLY A 72 5.58 -11.85 10.64
C GLY A 72 4.08 -11.82 10.98
N SER A 73 3.72 -11.63 12.25
CA SER A 73 2.31 -11.43 12.62
C SER A 73 1.83 -10.03 12.21
N PRO A 74 0.57 -9.88 11.74
CA PRO A 74 0.11 -8.67 11.04
C PRO A 74 0.32 -7.37 11.81
N ILE A 75 0.01 -7.36 13.11
CA ILE A 75 0.12 -6.19 13.97
C ILE A 75 0.10 -6.69 15.42
N GLN A 76 1.27 -6.84 16.06
CA GLN A 76 1.31 -6.96 17.51
C GLN A 76 1.62 -5.62 18.20
N ASP A 77 2.18 -4.64 17.47
CA ASP A 77 2.61 -3.36 18.03
C ASP A 77 2.20 -2.14 17.19
N ARG A 78 1.91 -1.06 17.91
CA ARG A 78 1.58 0.28 17.41
C ARG A 78 2.63 0.85 16.44
N ASP A 79 3.91 0.54 16.70
CA ASP A 79 5.05 1.03 15.91
C ASP A 79 5.11 0.40 14.50
N MET A 80 4.28 -0.62 14.22
CA MET A 80 4.26 -1.30 12.93
C MET A 80 3.37 -0.64 11.87
N ALA A 81 2.45 0.27 12.21
CA ALA A 81 1.53 0.85 11.22
C ALA A 81 2.26 1.76 10.22
N SER A 82 3.00 2.76 10.71
CA SER A 82 3.92 3.56 9.90
C SER A 82 5.02 2.70 9.23
N GLY A 83 5.56 1.71 9.93
CA GLY A 83 6.53 0.76 9.40
C GLY A 83 6.02 -0.07 8.23
N THR A 84 4.76 -0.54 8.29
CA THR A 84 4.08 -1.29 7.23
C THR A 84 3.93 -0.41 5.99
N LEU A 85 3.48 0.83 6.15
CA LEU A 85 3.33 1.75 5.02
C LEU A 85 4.69 2.15 4.42
N MET A 86 5.73 2.32 5.23
CA MET A 86 7.08 2.58 4.75
C MET A 86 7.63 1.38 3.97
N ALA A 87 7.38 0.15 4.44
CA ALA A 87 7.75 -1.06 3.74
C ALA A 87 7.09 -1.15 2.35
N LEU A 88 5.81 -0.76 2.26
CA LEU A 88 5.07 -0.73 1.02
C LEU A 88 5.62 0.33 0.07
N PHE A 89 5.90 1.52 0.60
CA PHE A 89 6.52 2.59 -0.15
C PHE A 89 7.87 2.16 -0.74
N LEU A 90 8.74 1.53 0.05
CA LEU A 90 10.04 1.04 -0.41
C LEU A 90 9.88 -0.10 -1.44
N SER A 91 8.93 -1.02 -1.22
CA SER A 91 8.67 -2.13 -2.15
C SER A 91 8.11 -1.67 -3.50
N THR A 92 7.42 -0.53 -3.53
CA THR A 92 6.83 0.05 -4.76
C THR A 92 7.74 1.04 -5.47
N THR A 93 8.74 1.62 -4.78
CA THR A 93 9.62 2.67 -5.34
C THR A 93 11.08 2.26 -5.52
N VAL A 94 11.60 1.33 -4.70
CA VAL A 94 13.03 0.96 -4.67
C VAL A 94 13.26 -0.43 -5.24
N PHE A 95 12.34 -1.36 -5.02
CA PHE A 95 12.45 -2.72 -5.55
C PHE A 95 11.71 -2.83 -6.89
N PRO A 96 12.32 -3.42 -7.93
CA PRO A 96 11.59 -3.83 -9.11
C PRO A 96 10.73 -5.02 -8.68
N ALA A 97 9.54 -4.75 -8.17
CA ALA A 97 8.61 -5.81 -7.87
C ALA A 97 8.07 -6.31 -9.21
N GLU A 98 8.79 -7.27 -9.80
CA GLU A 98 8.51 -7.86 -11.12
C GLU A 98 7.10 -8.50 -11.20
N THR A 99 6.39 -8.61 -10.07
CA THR A 99 5.23 -9.50 -9.91
C THR A 99 4.07 -8.95 -9.09
N ILE A 100 4.07 -7.70 -8.58
CA ILE A 100 2.90 -7.22 -7.81
C ILE A 100 1.70 -7.10 -8.77
N GLN A 101 0.62 -7.79 -8.41
CA GLN A 101 -0.55 -7.91 -9.26
C GLN A 101 -1.42 -6.65 -9.14
N ILE A 102 -1.98 -6.19 -10.26
CA ILE A 102 -2.90 -5.02 -10.34
C ILE A 102 -4.02 -5.05 -9.26
N PRO A 103 -4.63 -6.20 -8.90
CA PRO A 103 -5.62 -6.26 -7.82
C PRO A 103 -5.08 -5.85 -6.44
N VAL A 104 -3.85 -6.23 -6.12
CA VAL A 104 -3.18 -5.85 -4.84
C VAL A 104 -3.00 -4.33 -4.80
N TYR A 105 -2.60 -3.72 -5.92
CA TYR A 105 -2.49 -2.27 -6.05
C TYR A 105 -3.84 -1.58 -5.84
N ALA A 106 -4.88 -2.02 -6.56
CA ALA A 106 -6.20 -1.40 -6.51
C ALA A 106 -6.80 -1.45 -5.10
N GLU A 107 -6.72 -2.60 -4.43
CA GLU A 107 -7.24 -2.75 -3.07
C GLU A 107 -6.43 -1.92 -2.06
N THR A 108 -5.10 -1.87 -2.21
CA THR A 108 -4.27 -1.02 -1.33
C THR A 108 -4.65 0.45 -1.47
N CYS A 109 -4.87 0.96 -2.68
CA CYS A 109 -5.32 2.34 -2.89
C CYS A 109 -6.65 2.64 -2.19
N VAL A 110 -7.61 1.70 -2.20
CA VAL A 110 -8.88 1.88 -1.48
C VAL A 110 -8.65 1.98 0.03
N LEU A 111 -7.81 1.11 0.60
CA LEU A 111 -7.48 1.12 2.02
C LEU A 111 -6.72 2.38 2.44
N LEU A 112 -5.79 2.86 1.60
CA LEU A 112 -5.08 4.13 1.86
C LEU A 112 -6.02 5.33 1.84
N ASN A 113 -6.96 5.38 0.89
CA ASN A 113 -7.96 6.44 0.87
C ASN A 113 -8.87 6.39 2.10
N ASP A 114 -9.29 5.21 2.55
CA ASP A 114 -10.09 5.05 3.77
C ASP A 114 -9.33 5.43 5.05
N LEU A 115 -8.03 5.10 5.12
CA LEU A 115 -7.13 5.58 6.18
C LEU A 115 -7.06 7.11 6.20
N MET A 116 -6.86 7.73 5.03
CA MET A 116 -6.76 9.19 4.91
C MET A 116 -8.09 9.91 5.18
N ALA A 117 -9.23 9.23 5.01
CA ALA A 117 -10.54 9.72 5.44
C ALA A 117 -10.71 9.72 6.98
N GLY A 118 -9.81 9.07 7.71
CA GLY A 118 -9.75 9.08 9.17
C GLY A 118 -10.55 7.97 9.86
N GLY A 119 -10.58 8.03 11.20
CA GLY A 119 -11.25 7.03 12.06
C GLY A 119 -10.46 5.74 12.29
N TRP A 120 -9.25 5.64 11.74
CA TRP A 120 -8.32 4.54 12.02
C TRP A 120 -7.54 4.73 13.32
N TYR A 121 -7.37 5.99 13.74
CA TYR A 121 -6.77 6.36 15.02
C TYR A 121 -7.82 7.07 15.90
N ALA A 122 -7.78 6.81 17.21
CA ALA A 122 -8.64 7.41 18.23
C ALA A 122 -8.16 8.80 18.68
#